data_AF-A0A095SNV1-F1
#
_entry.id   AF-A0A095SNV1-F1
#
_cell.length_a   1.000
_cell.length_b   1.000
_cell.length_c   1.000
_cell.angle_alpha   90.00
_cell.angle_beta   90.00
_cell.angle_gamma   90.00
#
_symmetry.space_group_name_H-M   'P 1'
#
loop_
_entity.id
_entity.type
_entity.pdbx_description
1 polymer ?
#
loop_
_entity_poly.entity_id
_entity_poly.type
_entity_poly.pdbx_seq_one_letter_code
_entity_poly.pdbx_strand_id
1 'polypeptide(L)'
;MYEKIAGSLITLLVPMLIKWIVDGFSKDRVRVKKRRVDELSDYLSLPIEEMNRLAVQENFQYFFKYPYTYEEIVCSLKSSNPLQFLELIKKFSTYIEVSAGGGEVDFKEKYSTVGRRKKVGIFFNTIYFIFAFLALMPIIRFEYFLNKYGSGGIPFVALFSVFMMFVAILCLNEAAKPEMAAKLKERLLQKPAREGE
;
A
#
# COMPACT_ATOMS: atom_id res chain seq x y z
N MET A 1 -22.28 15.10 31.62
CA MET A 1 -22.44 15.90 30.38
C MET A 1 -21.67 15.30 29.20
N TYR A 2 -20.39 14.94 29.37
CA TYR A 2 -19.56 14.31 28.32
C TYR A 2 -20.07 12.96 27.78
N GLU A 3 -20.67 12.09 28.61
CA GLU A 3 -21.22 10.80 28.13
C GLU A 3 -22.37 10.96 27.13
N LYS A 4 -23.22 11.99 27.30
CA LYS A 4 -24.31 12.28 26.35
C LYS A 4 -23.78 12.85 25.04
N ILE A 5 -22.71 13.64 25.08
CA ILE A 5 -22.07 14.22 23.89
C ILE A 5 -21.32 13.13 23.10
N ALA A 6 -20.59 12.24 23.78
CA ALA A 6 -19.90 11.12 23.16
C ALA A 6 -20.86 10.12 22.52
N GLY A 7 -21.95 9.77 23.21
CA GLY A 7 -23.00 8.90 22.64
C GLY A 7 -23.64 9.50 21.38
N SER A 8 -23.94 10.81 21.40
CA SER A 8 -24.51 11.53 20.27
C SER A 8 -23.58 11.57 19.05
N LEU A 9 -22.27 11.73 19.27
CA LEU A 9 -21.26 11.76 18.21
C LEU A 9 -21.11 10.39 17.53
N ILE A 10 -21.14 9.31 18.30
CA ILE A 10 -21.04 7.94 17.78
C ILE A 10 -22.28 7.59 16.94
N THR A 11 -23.49 7.96 17.38
CA THR A 11 -24.73 7.74 16.61
C THR A 11 -24.78 8.49 15.27
N LEU A 12 -24.03 9.57 15.10
CA LEU A 12 -23.94 10.31 13.83
C LEU A 12 -22.80 9.81 12.94
N LEU A 13 -21.65 9.48 13.52
CA LEU A 13 -20.47 9.04 12.78
C LEU A 13 -20.62 7.64 12.19
N VAL A 14 -21.23 6.70 12.92
CA VAL A 14 -21.35 5.30 12.49
C VAL A 14 -22.20 5.16 11.21
N PRO A 15 -23.42 5.74 11.10
CA PRO A 15 -24.19 5.69 9.86
C PRO A 15 -23.51 6.40 8.70
N MET A 16 -22.75 7.47 8.97
CA MET A 16 -22.02 8.22 7.94
C MET A 16 -20.86 7.38 7.37
N LEU A 17 -20.13 6.66 8.23
CA LEU A 17 -19.10 5.71 7.82
C LEU A 17 -19.70 4.51 7.08
N ILE A 18 -20.82 3.95 7.55
CA ILE A 18 -21.52 2.85 6.86
C ILE A 18 -21.99 3.30 5.48
N LYS A 19 -22.59 4.49 5.36
CA LYS A 19 -23.01 5.06 4.08
C LYS A 19 -21.82 5.30 3.16
N TRP A 20 -20.71 5.84 3.67
CA TRP A 20 -19.48 6.02 2.91
C TRP A 20 -18.89 4.71 2.41
N ILE A 21 -18.96 3.64 3.22
CA ILE A 21 -18.56 2.29 2.84
C ILE A 21 -19.52 1.70 1.80
N VAL A 22 -20.84 1.85 1.96
CA VAL A 22 -21.86 1.29 1.05
C VAL A 22 -21.88 2.01 -0.31
N ASP A 23 -21.84 3.34 -0.33
CA ASP A 23 -21.62 4.15 -1.55
C ASP A 23 -20.24 3.83 -2.15
N GLY A 24 -19.32 3.44 -1.26
CA GLY A 24 -18.03 2.82 -1.51
C GLY A 24 -18.05 1.56 -2.40
N PHE A 25 -19.16 0.84 -2.46
CA PHE A 25 -19.28 -0.46 -3.16
C PHE A 25 -20.35 -0.48 -4.26
N SER A 26 -20.90 0.69 -4.65
CA SER A 26 -21.98 0.81 -5.64
C SER A 26 -21.65 0.23 -7.03
N LYS A 27 -22.67 -0.35 -7.68
CA LYS A 27 -22.66 -0.98 -9.03
C LYS A 27 -22.08 -0.09 -10.14
N ASP A 28 -22.12 1.23 -9.99
CA ASP A 28 -21.56 2.18 -10.95
C ASP A 28 -20.04 2.08 -11.06
N ARG A 29 -19.33 1.72 -9.98
CA ARG A 29 -17.88 1.45 -10.06
C ARG A 29 -17.56 0.30 -10.98
N VAL A 30 -18.41 -0.72 -11.04
CA VAL A 30 -18.17 -1.92 -11.86
C VAL A 30 -18.30 -1.59 -13.34
N ARG A 31 -19.32 -0.80 -13.74
CA ARG A 31 -19.47 -0.35 -15.14
C ARG A 31 -18.36 0.61 -15.57
N VAL A 32 -18.00 1.57 -14.71
CA VAL A 32 -16.90 2.51 -14.97
C VAL A 32 -15.55 1.78 -15.07
N LYS A 33 -15.34 0.74 -14.26
CA LYS A 33 -14.13 -0.09 -14.31
C LYS A 33 -14.08 -0.93 -15.59
N LYS A 34 -15.21 -1.48 -16.05
CA LYS A 34 -15.28 -2.23 -17.31
C LYS A 34 -14.95 -1.35 -18.52
N ARG A 35 -15.58 -0.18 -18.63
CA ARG A 35 -15.32 0.78 -19.72
C ARG A 35 -13.86 1.21 -19.79
N ARG A 36 -13.21 1.46 -18.64
CA ARG A 36 -11.77 1.77 -18.61
C ARG A 36 -10.88 0.62 -19.06
N VAL A 37 -11.28 -0.62 -18.79
CA VAL A 37 -10.54 -1.80 -19.24
C VAL A 37 -10.68 -1.96 -20.75
N ASP A 38 -11.87 -1.73 -21.30
CA ASP A 38 -12.11 -1.75 -22.74
C ASP A 38 -11.28 -0.64 -23.43
N GLU A 39 -11.30 0.60 -22.92
CA GLU A 39 -10.49 1.72 -23.41
C GLU A 39 -8.97 1.45 -23.33
N LEU A 40 -8.50 0.80 -22.25
CA LEU A 40 -7.10 0.39 -22.11
C LEU A 40 -6.75 -0.72 -23.11
N SER A 41 -7.65 -1.68 -23.33
CA SER A 41 -7.45 -2.76 -24.31
C SER A 41 -7.33 -2.20 -25.73
N ASP A 42 -8.19 -1.26 -26.10
CA ASP A 42 -8.13 -0.58 -27.39
C ASP A 42 -6.82 0.19 -27.55
N TYR A 43 -6.37 0.87 -26.49
CA TYR A 43 -5.09 1.57 -26.48
C TYR A 43 -3.89 0.62 -26.64
N LEU A 44 -3.92 -0.54 -25.97
CA LEU A 44 -2.85 -1.54 -26.01
C LEU A 44 -2.83 -2.41 -27.28
N SER A 45 -3.84 -2.29 -28.15
CA SER A 45 -3.90 -3.00 -29.44
C SER A 45 -2.86 -2.49 -30.45
N LEU A 46 -2.31 -1.30 -30.21
CA LEU A 46 -1.27 -0.68 -31.00
C LEU A 46 0.11 -0.96 -30.38
N PRO A 47 1.16 -1.17 -31.18
CA PRO A 47 2.51 -1.41 -30.67
C PRO A 47 3.01 -0.20 -29.89
N ILE A 48 3.25 -0.38 -28.59
CA ILE A 48 3.64 0.72 -27.69
C ILE A 48 5.01 1.29 -28.05
N GLU A 49 5.89 0.48 -28.64
CA GLU A 49 7.20 0.93 -29.10
C GLU A 49 7.13 2.04 -30.16
N GLU A 50 6.02 2.11 -30.90
CA GLU A 50 5.78 3.11 -31.95
C GLU A 50 5.06 4.36 -31.43
N MET A 51 4.59 4.33 -30.17
CA MET A 51 3.87 5.43 -29.56
C MET A 51 4.79 6.48 -28.93
N ASN A 52 4.30 7.71 -28.84
CA ASN A 52 4.97 8.75 -28.08
C ASN A 52 5.04 8.37 -26.59
N ARG A 53 6.27 8.27 -26.05
CA ARG A 53 6.55 7.89 -24.66
C ARG A 53 5.75 8.67 -23.62
N LEU A 54 5.63 9.99 -23.80
CA LEU A 54 4.90 10.86 -22.87
C LEU A 54 3.40 10.56 -22.89
N ALA A 55 2.83 10.33 -24.07
CA ALA A 55 1.41 9.99 -24.21
C ALA A 55 1.09 8.64 -23.54
N VAL A 56 1.99 7.66 -23.66
CA VAL A 56 1.87 6.36 -22.98
C VAL A 56 1.86 6.52 -21.46
N GLN A 57 2.79 7.32 -20.92
CA GLN A 57 2.85 7.60 -19.48
C GLN A 57 1.59 8.30 -18.96
N GLU A 58 1.10 9.33 -19.67
CA GLU A 58 -0.11 10.07 -19.30
C GLU A 58 -1.35 9.17 -19.31
N ASN A 59 -1.50 8.32 -20.32
CA ASN A 59 -2.61 7.37 -20.40
C ASN A 59 -2.54 6.33 -19.26
N PHE A 60 -1.38 5.75 -19.00
CA PHE A 60 -1.22 4.84 -17.87
C PHE A 60 -1.46 5.52 -16.52
N GLN A 61 -1.05 6.78 -16.37
CA GLN A 61 -1.36 7.57 -15.18
C GLN A 61 -2.87 7.81 -15.03
N TYR A 62 -3.58 8.08 -16.13
CA TYR A 62 -5.03 8.22 -16.14
C TYR A 62 -5.75 6.94 -15.71
N PHE A 63 -5.34 5.78 -16.24
CA PHE A 63 -5.98 4.50 -15.94
C PHE A 63 -5.65 3.98 -14.53
N PHE A 64 -4.39 4.00 -14.13
CA PHE A 64 -3.92 3.37 -12.89
C PHE A 64 -3.74 4.33 -11.71
N LYS A 65 -3.94 5.64 -11.94
CA LYS A 65 -3.77 6.71 -10.95
C LYS A 65 -2.39 6.65 -10.29
N TYR A 66 -1.37 6.34 -11.07
CA TYR A 66 0.01 6.24 -10.61
C TYR A 66 0.96 6.62 -11.75
N PRO A 67 1.98 7.46 -11.50
CA PRO A 67 2.90 7.91 -12.53
C PRO A 67 3.97 6.84 -12.81
N TYR A 68 3.64 5.86 -13.65
CA TYR A 68 4.61 4.86 -14.10
C TYR A 68 5.59 5.45 -15.12
N THR A 69 6.85 5.04 -15.08
CA THR A 69 7.80 5.39 -16.14
C THR A 69 7.55 4.58 -17.40
N TYR A 70 8.05 5.03 -18.55
CA TYR A 70 7.86 4.33 -19.82
C TYR A 70 8.49 2.93 -19.77
N GLU A 71 9.65 2.83 -19.12
CA GLU A 71 10.38 1.59 -18.90
C GLU A 71 9.60 0.62 -18.02
N GLU A 72 8.96 1.11 -16.96
CA GLU A 72 8.08 0.30 -16.09
C GLU A 72 6.88 -0.26 -16.87
N ILE A 73 6.29 0.56 -17.75
CA ILE A 73 5.16 0.17 -18.59
C ILE A 73 5.58 -0.91 -19.58
N VAL A 74 6.66 -0.68 -20.34
CA VAL A 74 7.17 -1.66 -21.32
C VAL A 74 7.58 -2.96 -20.64
N CYS A 75 8.26 -2.88 -19.49
CA CYS A 75 8.63 -4.06 -18.70
C CYS A 75 7.39 -4.83 -18.22
N SER A 76 6.36 -4.12 -17.79
CA SER A 76 5.11 -4.74 -17.34
C SER A 76 4.41 -5.51 -18.45
N LEU A 77 4.40 -4.99 -19.67
CA LEU A 77 3.71 -5.60 -20.81
C LEU A 77 4.43 -6.86 -21.31
N LYS A 78 5.75 -6.92 -21.13
CA LYS A 78 6.55 -8.13 -21.37
C LYS A 78 6.40 -9.18 -20.27
N SER A 79 5.77 -8.85 -19.15
CA SER A 79 5.52 -9.80 -18.07
C SER A 79 4.33 -10.70 -18.38
N SER A 80 4.41 -11.96 -17.95
CA SER A 80 3.27 -12.91 -18.01
C SER A 80 2.01 -12.43 -17.27
N ASN A 81 2.12 -11.45 -16.37
CA ASN A 81 0.98 -10.83 -15.71
C ASN A 81 1.23 -9.31 -15.52
N PRO A 82 0.91 -8.49 -16.54
CA PRO A 82 1.21 -7.06 -16.54
C PRO A 82 0.55 -6.29 -15.39
N LEU A 83 -0.70 -6.62 -15.06
CA LEU A 83 -1.45 -5.97 -13.99
C LEU A 83 -0.82 -6.22 -12.63
N GLN A 84 -0.48 -7.48 -12.35
CA GLN A 84 0.18 -7.85 -11.10
C GLN A 84 1.55 -7.18 -11.01
N PHE A 85 2.29 -7.10 -12.12
CA PHE A 85 3.58 -6.42 -12.16
C PHE A 85 3.46 -4.92 -11.85
N LEU A 86 2.51 -4.22 -12.46
CA LEU A 86 2.25 -2.79 -12.19
C LEU A 86 1.84 -2.55 -10.73
N GLU A 87 1.03 -3.43 -10.14
CA GLU A 87 0.68 -3.34 -8.71
C GLU A 87 1.90 -3.52 -7.81
N LEU A 88 2.79 -4.45 -8.17
CA LEU A 88 4.02 -4.72 -7.43
C LEU A 88 5.01 -3.56 -7.54
N ILE A 89 5.20 -3.00 -8.73
CA ILE A 89 6.00 -1.78 -8.92
C ILE A 89 5.45 -0.65 -8.07
N LYS A 90 4.15 -0.39 -8.13
CA LYS A 90 3.51 0.64 -7.31
C LYS A 90 3.72 0.41 -5.81
N LYS A 91 3.65 -0.84 -5.35
CA LYS A 91 3.83 -1.20 -3.93
C LYS A 91 5.27 -1.06 -3.46
N PHE A 92 6.24 -1.33 -4.33
CA PHE A 92 7.66 -1.42 -3.99
C PHE A 92 8.53 -0.32 -4.62
N SER A 93 7.95 0.68 -5.30
CA SER A 93 8.69 1.74 -6.02
C SER A 93 9.66 2.55 -5.16
N THR A 94 9.49 2.54 -3.84
CA THR A 94 10.47 3.13 -2.91
C THR A 94 11.79 2.34 -2.87
N TYR A 95 11.76 1.05 -3.16
CA TYR A 95 12.88 0.11 -3.03
C TYR A 95 13.43 -0.35 -4.37
N ILE A 96 12.57 -0.51 -5.38
CA ILE A 96 12.94 -1.03 -6.70
C ILE A 96 12.88 0.05 -7.77
N GLU A 97 13.65 -0.16 -8.84
CA GLU A 97 13.65 0.63 -10.07
C GLU A 97 13.76 -0.30 -11.28
N VAL A 98 13.21 0.11 -12.42
CA VAL A 98 13.31 -0.62 -13.68
C VAL A 98 14.47 -0.02 -14.48
N SER A 99 15.34 -0.87 -15.02
CA SER A 99 16.46 -0.44 -15.83
C SER A 99 16.00 0.31 -17.09
N ALA A 100 16.84 1.20 -17.62
CA ALA A 100 16.52 2.03 -18.79
C ALA A 100 16.12 1.23 -20.04
N GLY A 101 16.45 -0.07 -20.10
CA GLY A 101 16.05 -0.98 -21.17
C GLY A 101 14.69 -1.67 -20.96
N GLY A 102 13.99 -1.42 -19.85
CA GLY A 102 12.70 -2.04 -19.54
C GLY A 102 12.75 -3.57 -19.38
N GLY A 103 13.94 -4.13 -19.13
CA GLY A 103 14.17 -5.58 -19.09
C GLY A 103 14.43 -6.13 -17.69
N GLU A 104 14.95 -5.31 -16.78
CA GLU A 104 15.40 -5.77 -15.47
C GLU A 104 14.86 -4.88 -14.35
N VAL A 105 14.47 -5.51 -13.24
CA VAL A 105 14.05 -4.83 -12.02
C VAL A 105 15.19 -4.92 -11.02
N ASP A 106 15.73 -3.76 -10.66
CA ASP A 106 16.82 -3.62 -9.72
C ASP A 106 16.41 -2.91 -8.45
N PHE A 107 17.30 -2.95 -7.45
CA PHE A 107 17.14 -2.15 -6.25
C PHE A 107 17.73 -0.78 -6.49
N LYS A 108 17.00 0.27 -6.08
CA LYS A 108 17.55 1.63 -6.01
C LYS A 108 18.87 1.63 -5.25
N GLU A 109 19.80 2.48 -5.64
CA GLU A 109 21.15 2.56 -5.06
C GLU A 109 21.17 2.63 -3.52
N LYS A 110 20.20 3.35 -2.94
CA LYS A 110 20.01 3.46 -1.48
C LYS A 110 19.73 2.11 -0.79
N TYR A 111 19.19 1.13 -1.51
CA TYR A 111 18.79 -0.19 -1.03
C TYR A 111 19.52 -1.35 -1.72
N SER A 112 20.56 -1.07 -2.51
CA SER A 112 21.30 -2.07 -3.31
C SER A 112 21.92 -3.18 -2.45
N THR A 113 22.40 -2.86 -1.26
CA THR A 113 23.06 -3.81 -0.35
C THR A 113 22.10 -4.44 0.66
N VAL A 114 22.32 -5.74 0.94
CA VAL A 114 21.58 -6.50 1.96
C VAL A 114 21.64 -5.81 3.32
N GLY A 115 22.80 -5.27 3.70
CA GLY A 115 23.00 -4.55 4.96
C GLY A 115 22.11 -3.32 5.11
N ARG A 116 21.98 -2.50 4.06
CA ARG A 116 21.09 -1.32 4.08
C ARG A 116 19.62 -1.71 4.19
N ARG A 117 19.19 -2.77 3.50
CA ARG A 117 17.82 -3.30 3.60
C ARG A 117 17.51 -3.81 5.01
N LYS A 118 18.43 -4.58 5.61
CA LYS A 118 18.30 -5.06 7.00
C LYS A 118 18.22 -3.92 8.00
N LYS A 119 19.04 -2.87 7.86
CA LYS A 119 18.99 -1.69 8.74
C LYS A 119 17.61 -1.01 8.73
N VAL A 120 17.00 -0.86 7.56
CA VAL A 120 15.67 -0.27 7.42
C VAL A 120 14.60 -1.15 8.06
N GLY A 121 14.66 -2.47 7.82
CA GLY A 121 13.76 -3.42 8.48
C GLY A 121 13.89 -3.38 10.01
N ILE A 122 15.12 -3.37 10.53
CA ILE A 122 15.39 -3.24 11.97
C ILE A 122 14.82 -1.95 12.52
N PHE A 123 15.04 -0.81 11.85
CA PHE A 123 14.55 0.49 12.28
C PHE A 123 13.02 0.49 12.44
N PHE A 124 12.28 0.03 11.43
CA PHE A 124 10.81 -0.03 11.51
C PHE A 124 10.33 -1.08 12.52
N ASN A 125 11.06 -2.18 12.70
CA ASN A 125 10.74 -3.18 13.72
C ASN A 125 10.93 -2.63 15.15
N THR A 126 11.98 -1.85 15.39
CA THR A 126 12.19 -1.14 16.67
C THR A 126 11.06 -0.16 16.93
N ILE A 127 10.65 0.63 15.92
CA ILE A 127 9.51 1.55 16.04
C ILE A 127 8.21 0.77 16.34
N TYR A 128 7.98 -0.36 15.68
CA TYR A 128 6.86 -1.25 15.97
C TYR A 128 6.81 -1.63 17.45
N PHE A 129 7.93 -2.09 18.04
CA PHE A 129 7.97 -2.47 19.46
C PHE A 129 7.67 -1.28 20.38
N ILE A 130 8.15 -0.08 20.06
CA ILE A 130 7.86 1.13 20.83
C ILE A 130 6.36 1.45 20.80
N PHE A 131 5.73 1.45 19.62
CA PHE A 131 4.30 1.75 19.50
C PHE A 131 3.41 0.65 20.08
N ALA A 132 3.78 -0.62 19.93
CA ALA A 132 3.08 -1.72 20.57
C ALA A 132 3.14 -1.62 22.10
N PHE A 133 4.30 -1.25 22.66
CA PHE A 133 4.44 -1.00 24.09
C PHE A 133 3.62 0.21 24.55
N LEU A 134 3.65 1.31 23.80
CA LEU A 134 2.82 2.48 24.08
C LEU A 134 1.32 2.16 24.02
N ALA A 135 0.88 1.28 23.12
CA ALA A 135 -0.51 0.85 23.06
C ALA A 135 -0.96 0.10 24.33
N LEU A 136 -0.04 -0.61 25.01
CA LEU A 136 -0.33 -1.36 26.24
C LEU A 136 -0.25 -0.50 27.51
N MET A 137 0.53 0.58 27.51
CA MET A 137 0.70 1.47 28.68
C MET A 137 -0.62 1.93 29.34
N PRO A 138 -1.61 2.42 28.58
CA PRO A 138 -2.89 2.85 29.17
C PRO A 138 -3.70 1.70 29.76
N ILE A 139 -3.55 0.49 29.21
CA ILE A 139 -4.21 -0.72 29.69
C ILE A 139 -3.60 -1.15 31.03
N ILE A 140 -2.27 -1.11 31.16
CA ILE A 140 -1.58 -1.42 32.41
C ILE A 140 -1.98 -0.42 33.51
N ARG A 141 -2.21 0.84 33.14
CA ARG A 141 -2.62 1.91 34.07
C ARG A 141 -4.14 2.11 34.10
N PHE A 142 -4.93 1.15 33.66
CA PHE A 142 -6.38 1.30 33.50
C PHE A 142 -7.08 1.73 34.80
N GLU A 143 -6.72 1.13 35.93
CA GLU A 143 -7.26 1.50 37.25
C GLU A 143 -7.00 2.96 37.60
N TYR A 144 -5.81 3.49 37.29
CA TYR A 144 -5.49 4.90 37.51
C TYR A 144 -6.38 5.81 36.67
N PHE A 145 -6.58 5.47 35.39
CA PHE A 145 -7.44 6.24 34.50
C PHE A 145 -8.91 6.19 34.94
N LEU A 146 -9.37 5.04 35.41
CA LEU A 146 -10.74 4.85 35.88
C LEU A 146 -10.98 5.60 37.19
N ASN A 147 -10.01 5.62 38.12
CA ASN A 147 -10.11 6.36 39.37
C ASN A 147 -10.06 7.89 39.16
N LYS A 148 -9.27 8.38 38.19
CA LYS A 148 -9.10 9.81 37.95
C LYS A 148 -10.17 10.43 37.06
N TYR A 149 -10.62 9.70 36.03
CA TYR A 149 -11.54 10.21 35.01
C TYR A 149 -12.89 9.48 34.99
N GLY A 150 -13.11 8.53 35.90
CA GLY A 150 -14.34 7.73 35.96
C GLY A 150 -14.54 6.89 34.70
N SER A 151 -15.81 6.65 34.35
CA SER A 151 -16.22 5.99 33.10
C SER A 151 -15.72 6.70 31.84
N GLY A 152 -15.47 8.02 31.92
CA GLY A 152 -14.91 8.81 30.82
C GLY A 152 -13.47 8.46 30.45
N GLY A 153 -12.71 7.80 31.34
CA GLY A 153 -11.35 7.32 31.04
C GLY A 153 -11.32 6.11 30.10
N ILE A 154 -12.39 5.30 30.08
CA ILE A 154 -12.49 4.09 29.27
C ILE A 154 -12.38 4.38 27.76
N PRO A 155 -13.17 5.30 27.15
CA PRO A 155 -13.05 5.59 25.73
C PRO A 155 -11.69 6.20 25.36
N PHE A 156 -11.05 6.96 26.25
CA PHE A 156 -9.71 7.50 26.03
C PHE A 156 -8.66 6.39 25.93
N VAL A 157 -8.66 5.46 26.89
CA VAL A 157 -7.76 4.29 26.87
C VAL A 157 -7.98 3.46 25.61
N ALA A 158 -9.24 3.16 25.28
CA ALA A 158 -9.57 2.37 24.10
C ALA A 158 -9.10 3.04 22.80
N LEU A 159 -9.40 4.33 22.60
CA LEU A 159 -9.05 5.05 21.38
C LEU A 159 -7.54 5.22 21.22
N PHE A 160 -6.83 5.55 22.31
CA PHE A 160 -5.38 5.66 22.29
C PHE A 160 -4.71 4.32 21.97
N SER A 161 -5.12 3.23 22.63
CA SER A 161 -4.56 1.90 22.40
C SER A 161 -4.83 1.42 20.97
N VAL A 162 -6.04 1.62 20.45
CA VAL A 162 -6.37 1.26 19.05
C VAL A 162 -5.54 2.08 18.06
N PHE A 163 -5.39 3.38 18.29
CA PHE A 163 -4.59 4.24 17.41
C PHE A 163 -3.11 3.84 17.42
N MET A 164 -2.51 3.63 18.59
CA MET A 164 -1.10 3.22 18.68
C MET A 164 -0.87 1.83 18.09
N MET A 165 -1.82 0.90 18.27
CA MET A 165 -1.76 -0.42 17.65
C MET A 165 -1.86 -0.33 16.13
N PHE A 166 -2.71 0.55 15.60
CA PHE A 166 -2.78 0.81 14.17
C PHE A 166 -1.44 1.32 13.61
N VAL A 167 -0.81 2.29 14.29
CA VAL A 167 0.53 2.78 13.91
C VAL A 167 1.57 1.66 13.96
N ALA A 168 1.54 0.81 14.99
CA ALA A 168 2.43 -0.34 15.09
C ALA A 168 2.27 -1.29 13.89
N ILE A 169 1.03 -1.62 13.50
CA ILE A 169 0.74 -2.47 12.34
C ILE A 169 1.29 -1.84 11.05
N LEU A 170 1.16 -0.52 10.87
CA LEU A 170 1.75 0.17 9.72
C LEU A 170 3.28 0.02 9.70
N CYS A 171 3.95 0.21 10.84
CA CYS A 171 5.40 0.04 10.94
C CYS A 171 5.85 -1.40 10.67
N LEU A 172 5.09 -2.39 11.15
CA LEU A 172 5.37 -3.80 10.88
C LEU A 172 5.25 -4.12 9.38
N ASN A 173 4.22 -3.58 8.73
CA ASN A 173 4.04 -3.72 7.28
C ASN A 173 5.22 -3.09 6.51
N GLU A 174 5.68 -1.90 6.92
CA GLU A 174 6.86 -1.27 6.30
C GLU A 174 8.16 -2.05 6.55
N ALA A 175 8.33 -2.63 7.74
CA ALA A 175 9.52 -3.43 8.08
C ALA A 175 9.68 -4.65 7.15
N ALA A 176 8.57 -5.23 6.69
CA ALA A 176 8.56 -6.41 5.83
C ALA A 176 8.77 -6.09 4.33
N LYS A 177 8.54 -4.86 3.88
CA LYS A 177 8.64 -4.49 2.45
C LYS A 177 10.03 -4.71 1.82
N PRO A 178 11.16 -4.39 2.47
CA PRO A 178 12.48 -4.60 1.88
C PRO A 178 12.77 -6.08 1.58
N GLU A 179 12.31 -6.98 2.45
CA GLU A 179 12.48 -8.42 2.26
C GLU A 179 11.53 -8.97 1.18
N MET A 180 10.27 -8.51 1.17
CA MET A 180 9.33 -8.86 0.11
C MET A 180 9.81 -8.39 -1.26
N ALA A 181 10.39 -7.19 -1.36
CA ALA A 181 10.99 -6.69 -2.59
C ALA A 181 12.17 -7.56 -3.06
N ALA A 182 12.96 -8.12 -2.13
CA ALA A 182 14.05 -9.04 -2.47
C ALA A 182 13.54 -10.36 -3.04
N LYS A 183 12.55 -10.97 -2.37
CA LYS A 183 11.88 -12.19 -2.87
C LYS A 183 11.19 -11.94 -4.20
N LEU A 184 10.64 -10.74 -4.40
CA LEU A 184 10.02 -10.37 -5.66
C LEU A 184 11.05 -10.28 -6.78
N LYS A 185 12.18 -9.61 -6.55
CA LYS A 185 13.28 -9.54 -7.53
C LYS A 185 13.73 -10.95 -7.94
N GLU A 186 13.91 -11.86 -6.99
CA GLU A 186 14.26 -13.26 -7.27
C GLU A 186 13.19 -13.97 -8.13
N ARG A 187 11.90 -13.78 -7.84
CA ARG A 187 10.80 -14.38 -8.63
C ARG A 187 10.71 -13.80 -10.04
N LEU A 188 10.99 -12.52 -10.21
CA LEU A 188 11.01 -11.87 -11.52
C LEU A 188 12.22 -12.31 -12.34
N LEU A 189 13.37 -12.55 -11.70
CA LEU A 189 14.59 -13.05 -12.34
C LEU A 189 14.58 -14.56 -12.64
N GLN A 190 13.80 -15.36 -11.91
CA GLN A 190 13.68 -16.81 -12.16
C GLN A 190 12.80 -17.17 -13.37
N LYS A 191 12.20 -16.18 -14.06
CA LYS A 191 11.29 -16.41 -15.18
C LYS A 191 11.82 -15.95 -16.55
N PRO A 192 13.02 -16.39 -16.97
CA PRO A 192 13.27 -16.60 -18.40
C PRO A 192 13.97 -17.96 -18.64
N ALA A 193 13.24 -19.08 -18.59
CA ALA A 193 13.79 -20.39 -19.00
C ALA A 193 12.75 -21.47 -19.37
N ARG A 194 11.47 -21.12 -19.61
CA ARG A 194 10.44 -22.10 -19.99
C ARG A 194 9.55 -21.64 -21.15
N GLU A 195 10.15 -20.98 -22.13
CA GLU A 195 9.54 -20.79 -23.44
C GLU A 195 10.59 -21.19 -24.47
N GLY A 196 10.65 -22.49 -24.71
CA GLY A 196 11.66 -23.18 -25.50
C GLY A 196 11.42 -24.68 -25.50
N GLU A 197 10.15 -25.10 -25.62
CA GLU A 197 9.71 -26.43 -26.08
C GLU A 197 8.44 -26.25 -26.90
#